data_AF-A0A974Y5B3-F1
#
_entry.id   AF-A0A974Y5B3-F1
#
_cell.length_a   1.000
_cell.length_b   1.000
_cell.length_c   1.000
_cell.angle_alpha   90.00
_cell.angle_beta   90.00
_cell.angle_gamma   90.00
#
_symmetry.space_group_name_H-M   'P 1'
#
loop_
_entity.id
_entity.type
_entity.pdbx_description
1 polymer ?
#
loop_
_entity_poly.entity_id
_entity_poly.type
_entity_poly.pdbx_seq_one_letter_code
_entity_poly.pdbx_strand_id
1 'polypeptide(L)'
;MSRAGIERWVYVLEAVAFGLPALLVAVPGVILGSMLGWVSLADLPQTPGPTFFVWLMVVAGGGGIASWCVLSGTYVVQGHGALRLTPLHWWLGLLAGMAVALVFLAPLVDPSAASRWMGTPALLLLPSLHLLWLKFRK
;
A
#
# COMPACT_ATOMS: atom_id res chain seq x y z
N MET A 1 -17.36 17.55 -19.22
CA MET A 1 -16.43 17.20 -18.12
C MET A 1 -15.01 17.38 -18.63
N SER A 2 -14.14 18.11 -17.93
CA SER A 2 -12.76 18.33 -18.39
C SER A 2 -11.95 17.04 -18.31
N ARG A 3 -10.90 16.90 -19.13
CA ARG A 3 -10.00 15.72 -19.11
C ARG A 3 -9.43 15.46 -17.71
N ALA A 4 -9.01 16.51 -17.02
CA ALA A 4 -8.54 16.43 -15.63
C ALA A 4 -9.64 15.97 -14.65
N GLY A 5 -10.90 16.34 -14.90
CA GLY A 5 -12.04 15.86 -14.13
C GLY A 5 -12.31 14.36 -14.35
N ILE A 6 -12.18 13.88 -15.60
CA ILE A 6 -12.35 12.46 -15.93
C ILE A 6 -11.28 11.61 -15.23
N GLU A 7 -10.02 12.03 -15.28
CA GLU A 7 -8.90 11.29 -14.65
C GLU A 7 -9.07 11.19 -13.13
N ARG A 8 -9.47 12.29 -12.47
CA ARG A 8 -9.82 12.26 -11.05
C ARG A 8 -10.96 11.30 -10.75
N TRP A 9 -11.99 11.27 -11.59
CA TRP A 9 -13.12 10.37 -11.41
C TRP A 9 -12.73 8.90 -11.58
N VAL A 10 -11.91 8.57 -12.59
CA VAL A 10 -11.37 7.21 -12.78
C VAL A 10 -10.57 6.80 -11.55
N TYR A 11 -9.70 7.67 -11.06
CA TYR A 11 -8.91 7.41 -9.86
C TYR A 11 -9.78 7.18 -8.62
N VAL A 12 -10.83 7.98 -8.42
CA VAL A 12 -11.77 7.81 -7.30
C VAL A 12 -12.46 6.45 -7.39
N LEU A 13 -12.88 6.05 -8.59
CA LEU A 13 -13.49 4.73 -8.80
C LEU A 13 -12.52 3.60 -8.46
N GLU A 14 -11.25 3.71 -8.87
CA GLU A 14 -10.22 2.73 -8.51
C GLU A 14 -9.95 2.70 -7.00
N ALA A 15 -9.89 3.88 -6.35
CA ALA A 15 -9.70 3.98 -4.91
C ALA A 15 -10.86 3.35 -4.14
N VAL A 16 -12.09 3.48 -4.63
CA VAL A 16 -13.28 2.85 -4.03
C VAL A 16 -13.32 1.35 -4.32
N ALA A 17 -13.05 0.94 -5.56
CA ALA A 17 -13.16 -0.46 -6.00
C ALA A 17 -12.02 -1.35 -5.48
N PHE A 18 -10.81 -0.81 -5.34
CA PHE A 18 -9.62 -1.57 -4.98
C PHE A 18 -8.97 -1.08 -3.68
N GLY A 19 -8.94 0.24 -3.46
CA GLY A 19 -8.34 0.82 -2.25
C GLY A 19 -9.13 0.51 -0.97
N LEU A 20 -10.45 0.76 -0.94
CA LEU A 20 -11.27 0.52 0.25
C LEU A 20 -11.31 -0.97 0.66
N PRO A 21 -11.51 -1.95 -0.25
CA PRO A 21 -11.42 -3.35 0.12
C PRO A 21 -10.05 -3.75 0.65
N ALA A 22 -8.97 -3.21 0.07
CA ALA A 22 -7.62 -3.44 0.57
C ALA A 22 -7.42 -2.90 1.99
N LEU A 23 -7.97 -1.71 2.30
CA LEU A 23 -7.93 -1.15 3.65
C LEU A 23 -8.69 -2.02 4.66
N LEU A 24 -9.86 -2.53 4.28
CA LEU A 24 -10.69 -3.38 5.15
C LEU A 24 -9.95 -4.64 5.62
N VAL A 25 -9.01 -5.15 4.83
CA VAL A 25 -8.25 -6.35 5.20
C VAL A 25 -6.87 -5.99 5.75
N ALA A 26 -6.22 -4.95 5.23
CA ALA A 26 -4.89 -4.57 5.66
C ALA A 26 -4.86 -3.89 7.03
N VAL A 27 -5.86 -3.06 7.38
CA VAL A 27 -5.93 -2.40 8.69
C VAL A 27 -6.07 -3.42 9.84
N PRO A 28 -7.00 -4.40 9.79
CA PRO A 28 -7.04 -5.47 10.78
C PRO A 28 -5.75 -6.28 10.83
N GLY A 29 -5.13 -6.56 9.67
CA GLY A 29 -3.84 -7.27 9.61
C GLY A 29 -2.71 -6.52 10.32
N VAL A 30 -2.63 -5.20 10.17
CA VAL A 30 -1.66 -4.36 10.89
C VAL A 30 -1.96 -4.32 12.39
N ILE A 31 -3.24 -4.26 12.79
CA ILE A 31 -3.65 -4.27 14.21
C ILE A 31 -3.34 -5.63 14.86
N LEU A 32 -3.70 -6.74 14.22
CA LEU A 32 -3.38 -8.08 14.69
C LEU A 32 -1.87 -8.31 14.73
N GLY A 33 -1.14 -7.86 13.70
CA GLY A 33 0.32 -7.94 13.65
C GLY A 33 0.99 -7.14 14.76
N SER A 34 0.48 -5.96 15.10
CA SER A 34 1.03 -5.15 16.20
C SER A 34 0.71 -5.73 17.58
N MET A 35 -0.46 -6.36 17.75
CA MET A 35 -0.83 -7.09 18.97
C MET A 35 0.03 -8.34 19.20
N LEU A 36 0.36 -9.06 18.12
CA LEU A 36 1.18 -10.29 18.18
C LEU A 36 2.69 -10.01 18.16
N GLY A 37 3.09 -8.80 17.75
CA GLY A 37 4.46 -8.40 17.49
C GLY A 37 5.22 -7.78 18.66
N TRP A 38 4.80 -7.96 19.92
CA TRP A 38 5.54 -7.47 21.10
C TRP A 38 6.81 -8.29 21.38
N VAL A 39 7.65 -8.45 20.36
CA VAL A 39 8.97 -9.09 20.42
C VAL A 39 9.99 -8.03 20.04
N SER A 40 11.00 -7.84 20.90
CA SER A 40 12.04 -6.84 20.71
C SER A 40 12.72 -7.01 19.35
N LEU A 41 13.01 -5.89 18.66
CA LEU A 41 13.84 -5.88 17.45
C LEU A 41 15.22 -6.53 17.68
N ALA A 42 15.67 -6.60 18.94
CA ALA A 42 16.91 -7.25 19.34
C ALA A 42 16.87 -8.79 19.26
N ASP A 43 15.68 -9.39 19.24
CA ASP A 43 15.47 -10.86 19.26
C ASP A 43 15.11 -11.43 17.87
N LEU A 44 15.22 -10.62 16.81
CA LEU A 44 14.96 -11.09 15.45
C LEU A 44 16.00 -12.17 15.07
N PRO A 45 15.57 -13.40 14.72
CA PRO A 45 16.48 -14.42 14.23
C PRO A 45 17.21 -13.91 12.97
N GLN A 46 18.47 -14.29 12.79
CA GLN A 46 19.24 -13.96 11.58
C GLN A 46 18.67 -14.58 10.30
N THR A 47 17.70 -15.47 10.43
CA THR A 47 16.88 -16.00 9.34
C THR A 47 15.49 -15.35 9.36
N PRO A 48 14.94 -14.89 8.22
CA PRO A 48 13.63 -14.25 8.17
C PRO A 48 12.54 -15.27 8.53
N GLY A 49 12.18 -15.30 9.81
CA GLY A 49 11.08 -16.10 10.35
C GLY A 49 9.74 -15.35 10.25
N PRO A 50 8.63 -15.99 10.67
CA PRO A 50 7.30 -15.39 10.63
C PRO A 50 7.20 -14.01 11.30
N THR A 51 7.99 -13.77 12.36
CA THR A 51 8.08 -12.50 13.08
C THR A 51 8.64 -11.36 12.23
N PHE A 52 9.62 -11.63 11.35
CA PHE A 52 10.15 -10.64 10.41
C PHE A 52 9.07 -10.18 9.43
N PHE A 53 8.28 -11.10 8.89
CA PHE A 53 7.18 -10.78 7.97
C PHE A 53 6.04 -10.01 8.64
N VAL A 54 5.76 -10.28 9.92
CA VAL A 54 4.80 -9.50 10.72
C VAL A 54 5.28 -8.05 10.88
N TRP A 55 6.55 -7.84 11.23
CA TRP A 55 7.13 -6.49 11.32
C TRP A 55 7.15 -5.76 9.98
N LEU A 56 7.47 -6.47 8.89
CA LEU A 56 7.42 -5.93 7.53
C LEU A 56 6.00 -5.44 7.16
N MET A 57 4.98 -6.23 7.51
CA MET A 57 3.57 -5.88 7.35
C MET A 57 3.18 -4.65 8.18
N VAL A 58 3.57 -4.59 9.46
CA VAL A 58 3.18 -3.49 10.36
C VAL A 58 3.85 -2.18 9.96
N VAL A 59 5.18 -2.17 9.79
CA VAL A 59 5.94 -0.93 9.57
C VAL A 59 5.80 -0.44 8.14
N ALA A 60 6.12 -1.30 7.16
CA ALA A 60 6.14 -0.89 5.77
C ALA A 60 4.75 -1.02 5.11
N GLY A 61 3.93 -1.99 5.50
CA GLY A 61 2.53 -2.06 5.09
C GLY A 61 1.67 -0.93 5.68
N GLY A 62 1.78 -0.70 7.01
CA GLY A 62 1.09 0.41 7.68
C GLY A 62 1.52 1.78 7.15
N GLY A 63 2.83 1.99 6.98
CA GLY A 63 3.38 3.21 6.35
C GLY A 63 2.90 3.39 4.91
N GLY A 64 2.85 2.31 4.13
CA GLY A 64 2.31 2.31 2.77
C GLY A 64 0.85 2.73 2.68
N ILE A 65 0.01 2.22 3.56
CA ILE A 65 -1.41 2.56 3.65
C ILE A 65 -1.60 4.04 4.01
N ALA A 66 -0.88 4.52 5.04
CA ALA A 66 -0.95 5.92 5.44
C ALA A 66 -0.50 6.85 4.30
N SER A 67 0.62 6.51 3.65
CA SER A 67 1.11 7.22 2.47
C SER A 67 0.11 7.24 1.32
N TRP A 68 -0.53 6.10 1.04
CA TRP A 68 -1.56 6.02 0.02
C TRP A 68 -2.73 6.95 0.36
N CYS A 69 -3.26 6.92 1.58
CA CYS A 69 -4.36 7.80 2.00
C CYS A 69 -4.02 9.29 1.82
N VAL A 70 -2.83 9.71 2.24
CA VAL A 70 -2.39 11.10 2.13
C VAL A 70 -2.24 11.54 0.68
N LEU A 71 -1.59 10.73 -0.15
CA LEU A 71 -1.39 11.03 -1.58
C LEU A 71 -2.70 11.03 -2.35
N SER A 72 -3.58 10.06 -2.06
CA SER A 72 -4.92 9.95 -2.65
C SER A 72 -5.74 11.19 -2.32
N GLY A 73 -5.81 11.58 -1.05
CA GLY A 73 -6.53 12.77 -0.62
C GLY A 73 -5.98 14.04 -1.26
N THR A 74 -4.65 14.18 -1.32
CA THR A 74 -4.00 15.32 -1.98
C THR A 74 -4.39 15.42 -3.46
N TYR A 75 -4.38 14.30 -4.18
CA TYR A 75 -4.77 14.28 -5.58
C TYR A 75 -6.27 14.54 -5.80
N VAL A 76 -7.15 13.92 -5.00
CA VAL A 76 -8.61 14.07 -5.14
C VAL A 76 -9.04 15.50 -4.86
N VAL A 77 -8.52 16.12 -3.80
CA VAL A 77 -8.91 17.48 -3.39
C VAL A 77 -8.23 18.54 -4.26
N GLN A 78 -6.89 18.47 -4.39
CA GLN A 78 -6.08 19.56 -4.93
C GLN A 78 -5.51 19.25 -6.33
N GLY A 79 -5.43 17.98 -6.72
CA GLY A 79 -5.10 17.57 -8.09
C GLY A 79 -3.62 17.38 -8.36
N HIS A 80 -3.29 17.29 -9.64
CA HIS A 80 -1.93 17.00 -10.10
C HIS A 80 -0.87 17.95 -9.54
N GLY A 81 -1.16 19.26 -9.51
CA GLY A 81 -0.21 20.27 -9.04
C GLY A 81 0.23 20.02 -7.59
N ALA A 82 -0.73 19.76 -6.71
CA ALA A 82 -0.44 19.48 -5.30
C ALA A 82 0.24 18.13 -5.07
N LEU A 83 -0.12 17.12 -5.87
CA LEU A 83 0.49 15.80 -5.79
C LEU A 83 2.02 15.86 -6.06
N ARG A 84 2.47 16.77 -6.93
CA ARG A 84 3.90 17.00 -7.21
C ARG A 84 4.64 17.74 -6.10
N LEU A 85 3.93 18.58 -5.34
CA LEU A 85 4.47 19.31 -4.20
C LEU A 85 4.46 18.50 -2.91
N THR A 86 3.86 17.30 -2.93
CA THR A 86 3.78 16.46 -1.74
C THR A 86 5.18 16.01 -1.32
N PRO A 87 5.52 16.09 -0.02
CA PRO A 87 6.82 15.70 0.49
C PRO A 87 7.27 14.29 0.07
N LEU A 88 8.57 14.12 -0.14
CA LEU A 88 9.17 12.87 -0.60
C LEU A 88 8.90 11.69 0.35
N HIS A 89 8.81 11.93 1.66
CA HIS A 89 8.59 10.86 2.65
C HIS A 89 7.27 10.10 2.43
N TRP A 90 6.21 10.78 1.96
CA TRP A 90 4.96 10.12 1.62
C TRP A 90 5.13 9.17 0.43
N TRP A 91 5.90 9.58 -0.58
CA TRP A 91 6.23 8.73 -1.71
C TRP A 91 7.12 7.55 -1.33
N LEU A 92 8.08 7.73 -0.43
CA LEU A 92 8.91 6.65 0.08
C LEU A 92 8.09 5.63 0.87
N GLY A 93 7.16 6.09 1.71
CA GLY A 93 6.23 5.19 2.40
C GLY A 93 5.35 4.42 1.44
N LEU A 94 4.83 5.07 0.38
CA LEU A 94 4.03 4.40 -0.66
C LEU A 94 4.85 3.28 -1.34
N LEU A 95 6.08 3.60 -1.76
CA LEU A 95 6.98 2.64 -2.41
C LEU A 95 7.35 1.47 -1.48
N ALA A 96 7.59 1.74 -0.20
CA ALA A 96 7.84 0.70 0.80
C ALA A 96 6.63 -0.24 0.94
N GLY A 97 5.41 0.32 1.01
CA GLY A 97 4.18 -0.46 1.03
C GLY A 97 3.97 -1.30 -0.22
N MET A 98 4.29 -0.76 -1.40
CA MET A 98 4.23 -1.50 -2.66
C MET A 98 5.25 -2.63 -2.70
N ALA A 99 6.47 -2.41 -2.23
CA ALA A 99 7.49 -3.45 -2.15
C ALA A 99 7.06 -4.60 -1.23
N VAL A 100 6.47 -4.28 -0.07
CA VAL A 100 5.87 -5.27 0.84
C VAL A 100 4.79 -6.05 0.11
N ALA A 101 3.86 -5.36 -0.56
CA ALA A 101 2.78 -6.01 -1.30
C ALA A 101 3.31 -6.99 -2.37
N LEU A 102 4.40 -6.62 -3.07
CA LEU A 102 5.08 -7.49 -4.04
C LEU A 102 5.76 -8.69 -3.40
N VAL A 103 6.36 -8.55 -2.21
CA VAL A 103 6.94 -9.68 -1.46
C VAL A 103 5.88 -10.71 -1.09
N PHE A 104 4.63 -10.29 -0.84
CA PHE A 104 3.51 -11.22 -0.60
C PHE A 104 2.89 -11.78 -1.89
N LEU A 105 3.18 -11.19 -3.05
CA LEU A 105 2.86 -11.75 -4.36
C LEU A 105 3.91 -12.78 -4.82
N ALA A 106 5.17 -12.64 -4.42
CA ALA A 106 6.26 -13.54 -4.86
C ALA A 106 6.07 -15.04 -4.52
N PRO A 107 5.41 -15.47 -3.42
CA PRO A 107 5.12 -16.88 -3.14
C PRO A 107 4.04 -17.50 -4.02
N LEU A 108 3.42 -16.75 -4.94
CA LEU A 108 2.37 -17.24 -5.85
C LEU A 108 2.84 -18.25 -6.90
N VAL A 109 4.13 -18.57 -6.92
CA VAL A 109 4.67 -19.66 -7.75
C VAL A 109 4.28 -21.04 -7.19
N ASP A 110 3.81 -21.12 -5.93
CA ASP A 110 3.16 -22.31 -5.37
C ASP A 110 1.62 -22.10 -5.28
N PRO A 111 0.82 -22.73 -6.16
CA PRO A 111 -0.63 -22.56 -6.20
C PRO A 111 -1.35 -23.02 -4.91
N SER A 112 -0.69 -23.81 -4.05
CA SER A 112 -1.25 -24.26 -2.78
C SER A 112 -1.20 -23.16 -1.68
N ALA A 113 -0.24 -22.25 -1.74
CA ALA A 113 -0.08 -21.12 -0.83
C ALA A 113 -0.78 -19.83 -1.32
N ALA A 114 -1.04 -19.77 -2.63
CA ALA A 114 -1.69 -18.67 -3.33
C ALA A 114 -3.03 -18.22 -2.69
N SER A 115 -3.88 -19.19 -2.37
CA SER A 115 -5.22 -18.94 -1.80
C SER A 115 -5.22 -18.26 -0.43
N ARG A 116 -4.11 -18.31 0.32
CA ARG A 116 -4.02 -17.76 1.68
C ARG A 116 -3.58 -16.30 1.73
N TRP A 117 -3.00 -15.76 0.65
CA TRP A 117 -2.37 -14.43 0.65
C TRP A 117 -2.79 -13.52 -0.52
N MET A 118 -3.47 -14.06 -1.54
CA MET A 118 -3.81 -13.34 -2.79
C MET A 118 -4.79 -12.17 -2.67
N GLY A 119 -5.50 -12.01 -1.56
CA GLY A 119 -6.61 -11.06 -1.51
C GLY A 119 -6.21 -9.59 -1.35
N THR A 120 -5.12 -9.29 -0.65
CA THR A 120 -5.09 -8.03 0.11
C THR A 120 -4.09 -6.98 -0.35
N PRO A 121 -2.79 -7.32 -0.52
CA PRO A 121 -1.78 -6.29 -0.82
C PRO A 121 -1.80 -5.89 -2.30
N ALA A 122 -2.18 -6.82 -3.17
CA ALA A 122 -2.22 -6.63 -4.62
C ALA A 122 -3.27 -5.59 -5.05
N LEU A 123 -4.37 -5.46 -4.29
CA LEU A 123 -5.45 -4.51 -4.59
C LEU A 123 -5.01 -3.06 -4.37
N LEU A 124 -4.04 -2.80 -3.50
CA LEU A 124 -3.47 -1.46 -3.32
C LEU A 124 -2.44 -1.09 -4.40
N LEU A 125 -1.89 -2.07 -5.13
CA LEU A 125 -0.87 -1.78 -6.16
C LEU A 125 -1.44 -0.94 -7.30
N LEU A 126 -2.63 -1.27 -7.79
CA LEU A 126 -3.23 -0.58 -8.93
C LEU A 126 -3.46 0.92 -8.66
N PRO A 127 -4.18 1.34 -7.60
CA PRO A 127 -4.35 2.77 -7.31
C PRO A 127 -3.02 3.45 -6.91
N SER A 128 -2.05 2.71 -6.36
CA SER A 128 -0.72 3.27 -6.04
C SER A 128 0.12 3.53 -7.31
N LEU A 129 0.07 2.63 -8.28
CA LEU A 129 0.70 2.81 -9.59
C LEU A 129 0.07 3.97 -10.36
N HIS A 130 -1.26 4.12 -10.26
CA HIS A 130 -1.94 5.26 -10.86
C HIS A 130 -1.43 6.59 -10.25
N LEU A 131 -1.30 6.70 -8.92
CA LEU A 131 -0.69 7.87 -8.28
C LEU A 131 0.73 8.16 -8.76
N LEU A 132 1.57 7.13 -8.91
CA LEU A 132 2.92 7.28 -9.43
C LEU A 132 2.90 7.80 -10.88
N TRP A 133 2.02 7.25 -11.72
CA TRP A 133 1.86 7.73 -13.09
C TRP A 133 1.43 9.19 -13.13
N LEU A 134 0.46 9.58 -12.31
CA LEU A 134 -0.01 10.96 -12.17
C LEU A 134 1.10 11.91 -11.69
N LYS A 135 2.01 11.43 -10.83
CA LYS A 135 3.18 12.22 -10.38
C LYS A 135 4.13 12.56 -11.54
N PHE A 136 4.44 11.57 -12.38
CA PHE A 136 5.48 11.70 -13.43
C PHE A 136 4.95 12.22 -14.77
N ARG A 137 3.64 12.16 -14.99
CA ARG A 137 3.02 12.69 -16.19
C ARG A 137 3.11 14.21 -16.21
N LYS A 138 3.62 14.79 -17.30
CA LYS A 138 3.83 16.24 -17.49
C LYS A 138 2.52 17.01 -17.66
#